data_AF-A0A7W3VR36-F1
#
_entry.id   AF-A0A7W3VR36-F1
#
_cell.length_a   1.000
_cell.length_b   1.000
_cell.length_c   1.000
_cell.angle_alpha   90.00
_cell.angle_beta   90.00
_cell.angle_gamma   90.00
#
_symmetry.space_group_name_H-M   'P 1'
#
loop_
_entity.id
_entity.type
_entity.pdbx_description
1 polymer ?
#
loop_
_entity_poly.entity_id
_entity_poly.type
_entity_poly.pdbx_seq_one_letter_code
_entity_poly.pdbx_strand_id
1 'polypeptide(L)'
;KVAISNHRIKNVTNQEVTINYKDYKGGSKTKQLTLKNEEFTRRFSLHILPKRFVRIRHYGILSSSWKRGKLQQLQKDLKVVRPIIEPKTQHKKCYCCKVGNLITLHVFGQRGPPKAYLIGSKLAPVN
;
A
#
# COMPACT_ATOMS: atom_id res chain seq x y z
N LYS A 1 -3.50 7.03 2.89
CA LYS A 1 -3.24 7.55 1.53
C LYS A 1 -2.07 8.53 1.64
N VAL A 2 -1.06 8.48 0.76
CA VAL A 2 0.01 9.51 0.77
C VAL A 2 -0.63 10.83 0.30
N ALA A 3 -0.38 11.95 0.96
CA ALA A 3 -1.14 13.17 0.66
C ALA A 3 -0.66 13.88 -0.62
N ILE A 4 0.62 13.73 -0.99
CA ILE A 4 1.16 14.12 -2.29
C ILE A 4 1.90 12.93 -2.90
N SER A 5 1.46 12.48 -4.06
CA SER A 5 2.03 11.35 -4.82
C SER A 5 2.48 11.81 -6.19
N ASN A 6 3.47 11.15 -6.81
CA ASN A 6 4.10 11.62 -8.06
C ASN A 6 3.09 11.93 -9.18
N HIS A 7 2.03 11.14 -9.34
CA HIS A 7 0.99 11.38 -10.35
C HIS A 7 0.23 12.71 -10.18
N ARG A 8 0.37 13.38 -9.04
CA ARG A 8 -0.22 14.69 -8.78
C ARG A 8 0.66 15.83 -9.29
N ILE A 9 1.95 15.61 -9.52
CA ILE A 9 2.85 16.63 -10.05
C ILE A 9 2.52 16.83 -11.54
N LYS A 10 2.32 18.08 -11.95
CA LYS A 10 1.97 18.43 -13.33
C LYS A 10 3.06 19.22 -14.04
N ASN A 11 3.72 20.12 -13.33
CA ASN A 11 4.81 20.90 -13.87
C ASN A 11 5.83 21.17 -12.75
N VAL A 12 7.10 21.25 -13.12
CA VAL A 12 8.22 21.60 -12.25
C VAL A 12 9.07 22.61 -13.02
N THR A 13 9.25 23.78 -12.44
CA THR A 13 10.13 24.83 -12.95
C THR A 13 11.25 25.10 -11.94
N ASN A 14 12.19 25.97 -12.31
CA ASN A 14 13.30 26.35 -11.42
C ASN A 14 12.84 27.03 -10.12
N GLN A 15 11.61 27.57 -10.09
CA GLN A 15 11.09 28.31 -8.93
C GLN A 15 9.86 27.65 -8.30
N GLU A 16 9.07 26.89 -9.07
CA GLU A 16 7.75 26.44 -8.64
C GLU A 16 7.39 25.03 -9.11
N VAL A 17 6.49 24.39 -8.36
CA VAL A 17 5.87 23.12 -8.68
C VAL A 17 4.36 23.28 -8.74
N THR A 18 3.74 22.83 -9.83
CA THR A 18 2.29 22.75 -9.96
C THR A 18 1.82 21.33 -9.66
N ILE A 19 0.89 21.20 -8.71
CA ILE A 19 0.28 19.93 -8.31
C ILE A 19 -1.24 19.93 -8.46
N ASN A 20 -1.80 18.78 -8.79
CA ASN A 20 -3.24 18.52 -8.69
C ASN A 20 -3.61 18.12 -7.26
N TYR A 21 -4.65 18.73 -6.72
CA TYR A 21 -5.24 18.36 -5.45
C TYR A 21 -6.76 18.22 -5.56
N LYS A 22 -7.34 17.46 -4.62
CA LYS A 22 -8.78 17.27 -4.51
C LYS A 22 -9.32 18.23 -3.46
N ASP A 23 -10.19 19.14 -3.88
CA ASP A 23 -10.84 20.10 -3.00
C ASP A 23 -12.09 19.45 -2.39
N TYR A 24 -11.94 18.88 -1.19
CA TYR A 24 -13.05 18.24 -0.49
C TYR A 24 -14.12 19.23 -0.04
N LYS A 25 -13.78 20.50 0.20
CA LYS A 25 -14.77 21.54 0.55
C LYS A 25 -15.59 21.94 -0.66
N GLY A 26 -14.95 22.04 -1.83
CA GLY A 26 -15.58 22.39 -3.11
C GLY A 26 -16.22 21.21 -3.85
N GLY A 27 -16.86 20.27 -3.16
CA GLY A 27 -17.54 19.14 -3.80
C GLY A 27 -16.59 18.11 -4.43
N SER A 28 -15.40 17.93 -3.86
CA SER A 28 -14.44 16.91 -4.29
C SER A 28 -13.89 17.11 -5.73
N LYS A 29 -13.93 18.34 -6.26
CA LYS A 29 -13.37 18.67 -7.58
C LYS A 29 -11.85 18.63 -7.56
N THR A 30 -11.24 18.28 -8.70
CA THR A 30 -9.77 18.34 -8.86
C THR A 30 -9.38 19.74 -9.30
N LYS A 31 -8.44 20.36 -8.59
CA LYS A 31 -7.90 21.70 -8.87
C LYS A 31 -6.38 21.66 -8.94
N GLN A 32 -5.78 22.67 -9.53
CA GLN A 32 -4.32 22.86 -9.56
C GLN A 32 -3.89 23.84 -8.48
N LEU A 33 -2.72 23.60 -7.90
CA LEU A 33 -2.07 24.48 -6.95
C LEU A 33 -0.60 24.60 -7.34
N THR A 34 -0.14 25.82 -7.58
CA THR A 34 1.28 26.13 -7.79
C THR A 34 1.89 26.59 -6.48
N LEU A 35 3.04 26.03 -6.13
CA LEU A 35 3.78 26.33 -4.91
C LEU A 35 5.23 26.62 -5.27
N LYS A 36 5.88 27.49 -4.51
CA LYS A 36 7.35 27.61 -4.54
C LYS A 36 8.02 26.27 -4.24
N ASN A 37 9.17 26.02 -4.83
CA ASN A 37 9.93 24.77 -4.66
C ASN A 37 10.23 24.44 -3.19
N GLU A 38 10.54 25.46 -2.38
CA GLU A 38 10.78 25.31 -0.93
C GLU A 38 9.53 24.81 -0.19
N GLU A 39 8.38 25.43 -0.45
CA GLU A 39 7.12 25.07 0.21
C GLU A 39 6.62 23.70 -0.26
N PHE A 40 6.83 23.37 -1.54
CA PHE A 40 6.57 22.02 -2.03
C PHE A 40 7.44 20.99 -1.32
N THR A 41 8.75 21.23 -1.20
CA THR A 41 9.70 20.32 -0.56
C THR A 41 9.37 20.11 0.91
N ARG A 42 9.03 21.20 1.62
CA ARG A 42 8.59 21.14 3.03
C ARG A 42 7.33 20.27 3.17
N ARG A 43 6.29 20.51 2.35
CA ARG A 43 5.04 19.71 2.37
C ARG A 43 5.26 18.26 1.98
N PHE A 44 6.08 18.02 0.96
CA PHE A 44 6.40 16.67 0.49
C PHE A 44 7.13 15.86 1.56
N SER A 45 8.08 16.50 2.26
CA SER A 45 8.86 15.87 3.34
C SER A 45 7.99 15.40 4.51
N LEU A 46 6.89 16.11 4.81
CA LEU A 46 5.91 15.69 5.83
C LEU A 46 5.21 14.36 5.49
N HIS A 47 5.31 13.88 4.25
CA HIS A 47 4.75 12.59 3.83
C HIS A 47 5.76 11.44 3.89
N ILE A 48 7.03 11.74 4.10
CA ILE A 48 8.10 10.74 4.21
C ILE A 48 8.22 10.37 5.69
N LEU A 49 8.04 9.09 6.00
CA LEU A 49 8.27 8.62 7.36
C LEU A 49 9.78 8.46 7.60
N PRO A 50 10.31 8.92 8.75
CA PRO A 50 11.70 8.69 9.11
C PRO A 50 12.03 7.20 9.18
N LYS A 51 13.31 6.87 9.03
CA LYS A 51 13.78 5.48 9.12
C LYS A 51 13.33 4.85 10.45
N ARG A 52 12.87 3.60 10.39
CA ARG A 52 12.31 2.82 11.52
C ARG A 52 10.92 3.26 12.01
N PHE A 53 10.30 4.29 11.43
CA PHE A 53 8.90 4.62 11.71
C PHE A 53 7.97 3.87 10.77
N VAL A 54 6.85 3.36 11.32
CA VAL A 54 5.82 2.65 10.56
C VAL A 54 4.55 3.48 10.54
N ARG A 55 3.92 3.60 9.37
CA ARG A 55 2.65 4.31 9.24
C ARG A 55 1.52 3.49 9.86
N ILE A 56 0.95 3.97 10.96
CA ILE A 56 -0.25 3.40 11.56
C ILE A 56 -1.44 3.67 10.63
N ARG A 57 -2.03 2.62 10.06
CA ARG A 57 -3.20 2.73 9.17
C ARG A 57 -4.51 2.70 9.93
N HIS A 58 -4.55 1.96 11.02
CA HIS A 58 -5.71 1.81 11.88
C HIS A 58 -5.24 1.78 13.33
N TYR A 59 -5.94 2.51 14.19
CA TYR A 59 -5.71 2.55 15.63
C TYR A 59 -7.03 2.35 16.38
N GLY A 60 -6.96 2.17 17.69
CA GLY A 60 -8.14 1.93 18.53
C GLY A 60 -8.93 0.69 18.13
N ILE A 61 -10.25 0.82 18.06
CA ILE A 61 -11.18 -0.29 17.77
C ILE A 61 -11.04 -0.87 16.35
N LEU A 62 -10.41 -0.15 15.43
CA LEU A 62 -10.15 -0.62 14.07
C LEU A 62 -8.72 -1.16 13.90
N SER A 63 -7.91 -1.21 14.96
CA SER A 63 -6.59 -1.84 14.91
C SER A 63 -6.70 -3.34 14.59
N SER A 64 -5.71 -3.92 13.92
CA SER A 64 -5.70 -5.36 13.60
C SER A 64 -5.79 -6.22 14.87
N SER A 65 -5.10 -5.82 15.94
CA SER A 65 -5.13 -6.49 17.24
C SER A 65 -6.52 -6.47 17.86
N TRP A 66 -7.24 -5.34 17.81
CA TRP A 66 -8.60 -5.24 18.33
C TRP A 66 -9.64 -5.96 17.46
N LYS A 67 -9.49 -5.87 16.12
CA LYS A 67 -10.36 -6.60 15.19
C LYS A 67 -10.33 -8.11 15.39
N ARG A 68 -9.23 -8.64 15.95
CA ARG A 68 -9.11 -10.06 16.28
C ARG A 68 -9.85 -10.33 17.59
N GLY A 69 -11.04 -10.93 17.49
CA GLY A 69 -11.89 -11.35 18.61
C GLY A 69 -12.89 -10.27 19.05
N LYS A 70 -12.41 -9.05 19.34
CA LYS A 70 -13.24 -8.03 19.99
C LYS A 70 -14.28 -7.40 19.06
N LEU A 71 -13.94 -7.26 17.77
CA LEU A 71 -14.91 -6.80 16.76
C LEU A 71 -16.03 -7.84 16.54
N GLN A 72 -15.73 -9.14 16.58
CA GLN A 72 -16.71 -10.21 16.42
C GLN A 72 -17.68 -10.25 17.60
N GLN A 73 -17.17 -10.11 18.83
CA GLN A 73 -17.99 -10.02 20.04
C GLN A 73 -18.96 -8.83 19.95
N LEU A 74 -18.43 -7.63 19.67
CA LEU A 74 -19.26 -6.43 19.56
C LEU A 74 -20.38 -6.56 18.53
N GLN A 75 -20.12 -7.20 17.38
CA GLN A 75 -21.15 -7.42 16.37
C GLN A 75 -22.18 -8.46 16.77
N LYS A 76 -21.81 -9.45 17.57
CA LYS A 76 -22.77 -10.39 18.15
C LYS A 76 -23.70 -9.65 19.11
N ASP A 77 -23.15 -8.81 19.97
CA ASP A 77 -23.91 -8.02 20.95
C ASP A 77 -24.85 -7.02 20.27
N LEU A 78 -24.34 -6.35 19.22
CA LEU A 78 -25.11 -5.44 18.38
C LEU A 78 -26.03 -6.14 17.36
N LYS A 79 -26.07 -7.48 17.34
CA LYS A 79 -26.87 -8.29 16.40
C LYS A 79 -26.65 -7.93 14.93
N VAL A 80 -25.42 -7.58 14.56
CA VAL A 80 -25.05 -7.23 13.18
C VAL A 80 -25.01 -8.49 12.33
N VAL A 81 -25.93 -8.59 11.38
CA VAL A 81 -25.92 -9.65 10.36
C VAL A 81 -24.84 -9.32 9.33
N ARG A 82 -23.79 -10.13 9.28
CA ARG A 82 -22.76 -10.02 8.24
C ARG A 82 -23.16 -10.87 7.03
N PRO A 83 -23.17 -10.32 5.80
CA PRO A 83 -23.28 -11.15 4.62
C PRO A 83 -22.02 -12.01 4.49
N ILE A 84 -22.21 -13.31 4.28
CA ILE A 84 -21.12 -14.22 3.93
C ILE A 84 -20.78 -13.93 2.47
N ILE A 85 -19.68 -13.19 2.25
CA ILE A 85 -19.18 -12.93 0.91
C ILE A 85 -18.13 -13.99 0.63
N GLU A 86 -18.39 -14.87 -0.32
CA GLU A 86 -17.37 -15.79 -0.81
C GLU A 86 -16.25 -14.99 -1.49
N PRO A 87 -15.00 -15.10 -0.98
CA PRO A 87 -13.91 -14.34 -1.55
C PRO A 87 -13.59 -14.89 -2.94
N LYS A 88 -13.87 -14.10 -3.98
CA LYS A 88 -13.46 -14.39 -5.36
C LYS A 88 -11.94 -14.26 -5.49
N THR A 89 -11.21 -15.28 -5.04
CA THR A 89 -9.75 -15.32 -5.17
C THR A 89 -9.38 -15.99 -6.49
N GLN A 90 -8.58 -15.31 -7.31
CA GLN A 90 -7.94 -15.93 -8.50
C GLN A 90 -6.67 -16.67 -8.11
N HIS A 91 -6.65 -17.26 -6.90
CA HIS A 91 -5.47 -17.92 -6.38
C HIS A 91 -5.18 -19.15 -7.23
N LYS A 92 -3.92 -19.32 -7.66
CA LYS A 92 -3.47 -20.39 -8.56
C LYS A 92 -4.02 -20.34 -9.99
N LYS A 93 -4.56 -19.24 -10.50
CA LYS A 93 -4.86 -19.13 -11.94
C LYS A 93 -3.62 -18.68 -12.72
N CYS A 94 -3.41 -19.28 -13.90
CA CYS A 94 -2.34 -18.87 -14.81
C CYS A 94 -2.55 -17.42 -15.27
N TYR A 95 -1.53 -16.57 -15.11
CA TYR A 95 -1.62 -15.16 -15.50
C TYR A 95 -1.66 -14.95 -17.02
N CYS A 96 -1.10 -15.88 -17.80
CA CYS A 96 -1.08 -15.82 -19.25
C CYS A 96 -2.44 -16.16 -19.87
N CYS A 97 -2.99 -17.34 -19.57
CA CYS A 97 -4.22 -17.81 -20.21
C CYS A 97 -5.49 -17.66 -19.36
N LYS A 98 -5.40 -17.43 -18.04
CA LYS A 98 -6.52 -17.33 -17.07
C LYS A 98 -7.46 -18.56 -16.98
N VAL A 99 -7.16 -19.62 -17.74
CA VAL A 99 -7.90 -20.89 -17.76
C VAL A 99 -7.20 -21.96 -16.92
N GLY A 100 -5.88 -22.09 -17.07
CA GLY A 100 -5.11 -23.14 -16.40
C GLY A 100 -4.85 -22.86 -14.91
N ASN A 101 -4.65 -23.93 -14.14
CA ASN A 101 -4.24 -23.86 -12.73
C ASN A 101 -2.71 -23.93 -12.61
N LEU A 102 -2.12 -23.03 -11.84
CA LEU A 102 -0.73 -23.08 -11.42
C LEU A 102 -0.57 -24.19 -10.38
N ILE A 103 0.32 -25.13 -10.66
CA ILE A 103 0.75 -26.14 -9.70
C ILE A 103 1.91 -25.59 -8.86
N THR A 104 1.84 -25.77 -7.54
CA THR A 104 2.95 -25.41 -6.65
C THR A 104 4.01 -26.50 -6.75
N LEU A 105 5.12 -26.21 -7.42
CA LEU A 105 6.24 -27.15 -7.51
C LEU A 105 7.03 -27.22 -6.19
N HIS A 106 7.19 -26.09 -5.50
CA HIS A 106 7.93 -26.02 -4.25
C HIS A 106 7.50 -24.81 -3.40
N VAL A 107 7.62 -24.91 -2.08
CA VAL A 107 7.39 -23.81 -1.14
C VAL A 107 8.67 -23.60 -0.33
N PHE A 108 9.25 -22.41 -0.42
CA PHE A 108 10.42 -22.07 0.37
C PHE A 108 10.02 -21.69 1.81
N GLY A 109 10.84 -22.08 2.79
CA GLY A 109 10.65 -21.70 4.19
C GLY A 109 10.92 -20.20 4.46
N GLN A 110 10.82 -19.79 5.73
CA GLN A 110 10.93 -18.38 6.14
C GLN A 110 12.29 -17.70 5.83
N ARG A 111 13.34 -18.47 5.49
CA ARG A 111 14.71 -17.97 5.26
C ARG A 111 15.21 -18.23 3.84
N GLY A 112 14.41 -17.81 2.86
CA GLY A 112 14.77 -17.83 1.44
C GLY A 112 14.85 -19.23 0.84
N PRO A 113 15.15 -19.32 -0.47
CA PRO A 113 15.28 -20.60 -1.14
C PRO A 113 16.49 -21.40 -0.59
N PRO A 114 16.38 -22.74 -0.42
CA PRO A 114 17.53 -23.58 -0.10
C PRO A 114 18.68 -23.32 -1.08
N LYS A 115 19.92 -23.40 -0.60
CA LYS A 115 21.13 -23.09 -1.40
C LYS A 115 21.17 -23.81 -2.76
N ALA A 116 20.59 -25.01 -2.85
CA ALA A 116 20.46 -25.78 -4.09
C ALA A 116 19.68 -25.08 -5.22
N TYR A 117 18.84 -24.08 -4.90
CA TYR A 117 18.03 -23.32 -5.86
C TYR A 117 18.58 -21.93 -6.17
N LEU A 118 19.73 -21.56 -5.59
CA LEU A 118 20.46 -20.37 -6.01
C LEU A 118 21.14 -20.69 -7.34
N ILE A 119 20.40 -20.50 -8.44
CA ILE A 119 20.96 -20.52 -9.80
C ILE A 119 22.16 -19.57 -9.77
N GLY A 120 23.34 -20.08 -10.15
CA GLY A 120 24.65 -19.48 -9.88
C GLY A 120 24.88 -18.12 -10.55
N SER A 121 24.19 -17.08 -10.10
CA SER A 121 24.72 -15.73 -10.16
C SER A 121 25.75 -15.61 -9.06
N LYS A 122 27.03 -15.67 -9.44
CA LYS A 122 28.13 -15.17 -8.60
C LYS A 122 27.73 -13.77 -8.15
N LEU A 123 27.29 -13.63 -6.90
CA LEU A 123 27.22 -12.32 -6.28
C LEU A 123 28.67 -11.88 -6.10
N ALA A 124 29.06 -10.85 -6.86
CA ALA A 124 30.36 -10.23 -6.70
C ALA A 124 30.51 -9.78 -5.23
N PRO A 125 31.68 -9.99 -4.61
CA PRO A 125 31.89 -9.57 -3.24
C PRO A 125 31.82 -8.04 -3.18
N VAL A 126 31.05 -7.53 -2.22
CA VAL A 126 31.10 -6.13 -1.81
C VAL A 126 31.59 -6.12 -0.37
N ASN A 127 32.65 -5.35 -0.14
CA ASN A 127 33.34 -5.16 1.14
C ASN A 127 32.41 -4.91 2.32
#